data_AF-K1R863-F1
#
_entry.id   AF-K1R863-F1
#
_cell.length_a   1.000
_cell.length_b   1.000
_cell.length_c   1.000
_cell.angle_alpha   90.00
_cell.angle_beta   90.00
_cell.angle_gamma   90.00
#
_symmetry.space_group_name_H-M   'P 1'
#
loop_
_entity.id
_entity.type
_entity.pdbx_description
1 polymer ?
#
loop_
_entity_poly.entity_id
_entity_poly.type
_entity_poly.pdbx_seq_one_letter_code
_entity_poly.pdbx_strand_id
1 'polypeptide(L)'
;MKYILVKLQHMSESLFVGLCDIVGISQQVAIRRETVDIKEMVERRVTPNDGVIQMMSGSRREGFRLEGSDVDVMFWPNNHRVIMNMSQSEYYNTANTTLILSDSSESPTGFTLLQLLTPTTNRKVRSACVRMNDRVYISSSIQREFICSIFTSVNSNSTVHGPCTSENIAETIELDHAWCFVCDFWPPSASLWIDRCHSWPDPEVVNDIVRNGCHFVAIGHPLGPHGDVEWRISFSRAEYKCVSAMNHSQFLTYGLLKLFLKEVINQQLDTISLRATNGSSVRFKIKS
;
A
#
# COMPACT_ATOMS: atom_id res chain seq x y z
N MET A 1 -6.79 44.94 -14.87
CA MET A 1 -7.59 43.81 -14.35
C MET A 1 -7.93 42.79 -15.45
N LYS A 2 -8.61 43.16 -16.55
CA LYS A 2 -8.90 42.23 -17.68
C LYS A 2 -7.67 41.52 -18.27
N TYR A 3 -6.56 42.24 -18.47
CA TYR A 3 -5.32 41.66 -19.01
C TYR A 3 -4.71 40.58 -18.11
N ILE A 4 -4.78 40.75 -16.78
CA ILE A 4 -4.28 39.77 -15.81
C ILE A 4 -5.16 38.52 -15.82
N LEU A 5 -6.48 38.67 -15.92
CA LEU A 5 -7.43 37.56 -16.02
C LEU A 5 -7.23 36.73 -17.30
N VAL A 6 -7.04 37.39 -18.45
CA VAL A 6 -6.78 36.71 -19.73
C VAL A 6 -5.44 35.96 -19.70
N LYS A 7 -4.40 36.56 -19.11
CA LYS A 7 -3.09 35.90 -18.95
C LYS A 7 -3.17 34.68 -18.03
N LEU A 8 -3.90 34.79 -16.91
CA LEU A 8 -4.15 33.66 -16.01
C LEU A 8 -4.96 32.55 -16.69
N GLN A 9 -5.96 32.91 -17.50
CA GLN A 9 -6.76 31.95 -18.25
C GLN A 9 -5.89 31.15 -19.24
N HIS A 10 -5.07 31.82 -20.06
CA HIS A 10 -4.17 31.14 -20.99
C HIS A 10 -3.17 30.22 -20.27
N MET A 11 -2.62 30.67 -19.15
CA MET A 11 -1.75 29.82 -18.33
C MET A 11 -2.47 28.59 -17.78
N SER A 12 -3.73 28.74 -17.34
CA SER A 12 -4.53 27.62 -16.82
C SER A 12 -4.89 26.60 -17.90
N GLU A 13 -5.19 27.06 -19.12
CA GLU A 13 -5.46 26.20 -20.28
C GLU A 13 -4.20 25.44 -20.70
N SER A 14 -3.06 26.13 -20.83
CA SER A 14 -1.79 25.47 -21.15
C SER A 14 -1.36 24.47 -20.08
N LEU A 15 -1.55 24.80 -18.79
CA LEU A 15 -1.27 23.88 -17.68
C LEU A 15 -2.18 22.65 -17.73
N PHE A 16 -3.48 22.85 -17.99
CA PHE A 16 -4.44 21.76 -18.10
C PHE A 16 -4.08 20.80 -19.25
N VAL A 17 -3.75 21.34 -20.43
CA VAL A 17 -3.33 20.54 -21.59
C VAL A 17 -2.03 19.79 -21.28
N GLY A 18 -1.02 20.47 -20.72
CA GLY A 18 0.24 19.83 -20.35
C GLY A 18 0.07 18.73 -19.30
N LEU A 19 -0.82 18.92 -18.33
CA LEU A 19 -1.14 17.87 -17.35
C LEU A 19 -1.90 16.71 -17.99
N CYS A 20 -2.81 16.96 -18.94
CA CYS A 20 -3.46 15.89 -19.71
C CYS A 20 -2.45 15.07 -20.52
N ASP A 21 -1.43 15.72 -21.10
CA ASP A 21 -0.38 15.02 -21.86
C ASP A 21 0.49 14.13 -20.96
N ILE A 22 0.83 14.60 -19.76
CA ILE A 22 1.68 13.87 -18.81
C ILE A 22 0.91 12.78 -18.05
N VAL A 23 -0.25 13.13 -17.48
CA VAL A 23 -1.03 12.25 -16.60
C VAL A 23 -2.01 11.38 -17.41
N GLY A 24 -2.49 11.89 -18.54
CA GLY A 24 -3.53 11.29 -19.38
C GLY A 24 -4.89 11.96 -19.17
N ILE A 25 -5.70 11.97 -20.23
CA ILE A 25 -7.10 12.43 -20.17
C ILE A 25 -7.98 11.44 -19.39
N SER A 26 -9.16 11.89 -18.96
CA SER A 26 -10.10 11.11 -18.14
C SER A 26 -10.35 9.69 -18.66
N GLN A 27 -10.56 9.52 -19.96
CA GLN A 27 -10.81 8.23 -20.61
C GLN A 27 -9.60 7.29 -20.51
N GLN A 28 -8.39 7.81 -20.73
CA GLN A 28 -7.17 7.01 -20.62
C GLN A 28 -6.94 6.54 -19.19
N VAL A 29 -7.19 7.42 -18.21
CA VAL A 29 -7.08 7.09 -16.78
C VAL A 29 -8.10 6.02 -16.39
N ALA A 30 -9.35 6.14 -16.85
CA ALA A 30 -10.40 5.14 -16.62
C ALA A 30 -10.02 3.76 -17.18
N ILE A 31 -9.60 3.69 -18.46
CA ILE A 31 -9.17 2.44 -19.09
C ILE A 31 -8.04 1.77 -18.31
N ARG A 32 -7.04 2.55 -17.87
CA ARG A 32 -5.91 2.03 -17.08
C ARG A 32 -6.36 1.38 -15.77
N ARG A 33 -7.31 2.02 -15.06
CA ARG A 33 -7.84 1.51 -13.78
C ARG A 33 -8.69 0.26 -14.00
N GLU A 34 -9.65 0.32 -14.92
CA GLU A 34 -10.57 -0.77 -15.24
C GLU A 34 -9.84 -2.02 -15.72
N THR A 35 -8.78 -1.85 -16.52
CA THR A 35 -7.94 -2.97 -16.97
C THR A 35 -7.33 -3.72 -15.78
N VAL A 36 -6.85 -3.00 -14.76
CA VAL A 36 -6.29 -3.60 -13.55
C VAL A 36 -7.38 -4.24 -12.70
N ASP A 37 -8.55 -3.58 -12.55
CA ASP A 37 -9.70 -4.15 -11.83
C ASP A 37 -10.16 -5.49 -12.43
N ILE A 38 -10.29 -5.54 -13.75
CA ILE A 38 -10.70 -6.75 -14.48
C ILE A 38 -9.66 -7.85 -14.29
N LYS A 39 -8.37 -7.52 -14.44
CA LYS A 39 -7.27 -8.48 -14.26
C LYS A 39 -7.28 -9.06 -12.84
N GLU A 40 -7.30 -8.23 -11.82
CA GLU A 40 -7.31 -8.66 -10.41
C GLU A 40 -8.56 -9.49 -10.09
N MET A 41 -9.72 -9.11 -10.62
CA MET A 41 -10.96 -9.87 -10.44
C MET A 41 -10.87 -11.27 -11.07
N VAL A 42 -10.35 -11.39 -12.29
CA VAL A 42 -10.20 -12.69 -12.98
C VAL A 42 -9.21 -13.57 -12.24
N GLU A 43 -8.05 -13.04 -11.87
CA GLU A 43 -7.01 -13.77 -11.14
C GLU A 43 -7.51 -14.26 -9.79
N ARG A 44 -8.22 -13.42 -9.04
CA ARG A 44 -8.81 -13.79 -7.75
C ARG A 44 -9.82 -14.93 -7.87
N ARG A 45 -10.61 -14.98 -8.95
CA ARG A 45 -11.62 -16.04 -9.16
C ARG A 45 -11.01 -17.41 -9.44
N VAL A 46 -9.83 -17.45 -10.05
CA VAL A 46 -9.14 -18.71 -10.38
C VAL A 46 -8.11 -19.12 -9.32
N THR A 47 -7.84 -18.25 -8.34
CA THR A 47 -6.88 -18.54 -7.27
C THR A 47 -7.48 -19.56 -6.28
N PRO A 48 -6.80 -20.70 -6.01
CA PRO A 48 -7.28 -21.68 -5.06
C PRO A 48 -7.26 -21.15 -3.62
N ASN A 49 -7.88 -21.88 -2.68
CA ASN A 49 -7.96 -21.45 -1.28
C ASN A 49 -6.57 -21.29 -0.63
N ASP A 50 -5.63 -22.19 -0.92
CA ASP A 50 -4.24 -22.12 -0.45
C ASP A 50 -3.32 -21.29 -1.37
N GLY A 51 -3.90 -20.63 -2.38
CA GLY A 51 -3.20 -19.77 -3.32
C GLY A 51 -2.83 -18.40 -2.74
N VAL A 52 -2.14 -17.59 -3.55
CA VAL A 52 -1.73 -16.23 -3.21
C VAL A 52 -2.56 -15.25 -4.01
N ILE A 53 -3.19 -14.29 -3.33
CA ILE A 53 -3.86 -13.15 -3.96
C ILE A 53 -2.83 -12.05 -4.20
N GLN A 54 -2.98 -11.35 -5.32
CA GLN A 54 -2.21 -10.16 -5.65
C GLN A 54 -3.11 -8.95 -5.88
N MET A 55 -2.59 -7.77 -5.60
CA MET A 55 -3.23 -6.48 -5.88
C MET A 55 -2.17 -5.44 -6.17
N MET A 56 -2.29 -4.73 -7.29
CA MET A 56 -1.43 -3.58 -7.59
C MET A 56 -1.81 -2.41 -6.67
N SER A 57 -0.83 -1.64 -6.23
CA SER A 57 -1.04 -0.42 -5.44
C SER A 57 -0.20 0.74 -5.99
N GLY A 58 -0.11 1.84 -5.24
CA GLY A 58 0.69 3.01 -5.65
C GLY A 58 0.14 3.77 -6.86
N SER A 59 0.93 4.69 -7.42
CA SER A 59 0.45 5.62 -8.44
C SER A 59 0.05 4.94 -9.73
N ARG A 60 0.70 3.82 -10.09
CA ARG A 60 0.31 3.07 -11.28
C ARG A 60 -1.09 2.47 -11.15
N ARG A 61 -1.47 1.99 -9.96
CA ARG A 61 -2.85 1.53 -9.67
C ARG A 61 -3.85 2.68 -9.75
N GLU A 62 -3.47 3.85 -9.24
CA GLU A 62 -4.27 5.08 -9.29
C GLU A 62 -4.47 5.62 -10.71
N GLY A 63 -3.74 5.11 -11.71
CA GLY A 63 -3.89 5.46 -13.13
C GLY A 63 -2.82 6.40 -13.69
N PHE A 64 -1.87 6.83 -12.85
CA PHE A 64 -0.72 7.65 -13.25
C PHE A 64 0.30 6.84 -14.06
N ARG A 65 1.02 7.52 -14.94
CA ARG A 65 2.16 6.99 -15.71
C ARG A 65 3.33 7.97 -15.68
N LEU A 66 3.63 8.48 -14.48
CA LEU A 66 4.73 9.41 -14.27
C LEU A 66 6.05 8.68 -14.50
N GLU A 67 7.01 9.36 -15.12
CA GLU A 67 8.33 8.81 -15.39
C GLU A 67 9.04 8.47 -14.08
N GLY A 68 9.71 7.32 -14.04
CA GLY A 68 10.38 6.82 -12.84
C GLY A 68 9.45 6.46 -11.68
N SER A 69 8.16 6.22 -11.93
CA SER A 69 7.27 5.55 -10.96
C SER A 69 7.51 4.04 -10.98
N ASP A 70 7.74 3.52 -9.78
CA ASP A 70 7.78 2.12 -9.42
C ASP A 70 6.43 1.41 -9.65
N VAL A 71 6.46 0.08 -9.55
CA VAL A 71 5.28 -0.78 -9.61
C VAL A 71 5.12 -1.45 -8.25
N ASP A 72 4.19 -0.95 -7.43
CA ASP A 72 3.86 -1.58 -6.17
C ASP A 72 2.88 -2.74 -6.35
N VAL A 73 3.20 -3.91 -5.80
CA VAL A 73 2.29 -5.06 -5.77
C VAL A 73 2.24 -5.65 -4.36
N MET A 74 1.03 -5.83 -3.85
CA MET A 74 0.76 -6.48 -2.56
C MET A 74 0.37 -7.94 -2.78
N PHE A 75 0.90 -8.83 -1.94
CA PHE A 75 0.63 -10.27 -1.98
C PHE A 75 0.19 -10.77 -0.62
N TRP A 76 -0.83 -11.63 -0.56
CA TRP A 76 -1.23 -12.30 0.67
C TRP A 76 -1.81 -13.69 0.40
N PRO A 77 -1.67 -14.65 1.34
CA PRO A 77 -2.31 -15.96 1.22
C PRO A 77 -3.85 -15.84 1.26
N ASN A 78 -4.55 -16.55 0.38
CA ASN A 78 -6.00 -16.49 0.30
C ASN A 78 -6.68 -17.11 1.54
N ASN A 79 -6.08 -18.14 2.14
CA ASN A 79 -6.59 -18.82 3.34
C ASN A 79 -6.09 -18.24 4.67
N HIS A 80 -5.39 -17.11 4.69
CA HIS A 80 -5.00 -16.43 5.93
C HIS A 80 -5.88 -15.20 6.15
N ARG A 81 -6.48 -15.07 7.33
CA ARG A 81 -7.34 -13.96 7.69
C ARG A 81 -6.96 -13.39 9.04
N VAL A 82 -6.73 -12.08 9.04
CA VAL A 82 -6.51 -11.33 10.29
C VAL A 82 -7.87 -10.93 10.85
N ILE A 83 -8.05 -11.14 12.14
CA ILE A 83 -9.17 -10.66 12.94
C ILE A 83 -8.66 -9.68 14.00
N MET A 84 -9.50 -8.72 14.36
CA MET A 84 -9.22 -7.68 15.37
C MET A 84 -9.92 -7.97 16.70
N ASN A 85 -10.90 -8.87 16.70
CA ASN A 85 -11.60 -9.35 17.88
C ASN A 85 -11.94 -10.84 17.69
N MET A 86 -11.88 -11.62 18.77
CA MET A 86 -12.21 -13.04 18.77
C MET A 86 -13.62 -13.35 18.24
N SER A 87 -14.61 -12.48 18.46
CA SER A 87 -15.96 -12.68 17.91
C SER A 87 -15.99 -12.71 16.37
N GLN A 88 -15.01 -12.11 15.70
CA GLN A 88 -14.91 -12.15 14.24
C GLN A 88 -14.51 -13.53 13.70
N SER A 89 -14.01 -14.43 14.55
CA SER A 89 -13.70 -15.80 14.14
C SER A 89 -14.94 -16.57 13.68
N GLU A 90 -16.13 -16.20 14.14
CA GLU A 90 -17.42 -16.83 13.80
C GLU A 90 -17.76 -16.69 12.31
N TYR A 91 -17.17 -15.72 11.60
CA TYR A 91 -17.38 -15.50 10.16
C TYR A 91 -16.52 -16.41 9.27
N TYR A 92 -15.61 -17.20 9.85
CA TYR A 92 -14.66 -18.02 9.10
C TYR A 92 -14.75 -19.50 9.46
N ASN A 93 -14.55 -20.35 8.45
CA ASN A 93 -14.39 -21.78 8.66
C ASN A 93 -12.93 -22.10 9.03
N THR A 94 -12.67 -22.43 10.30
CA THR A 94 -11.32 -22.72 10.80
C THR A 94 -10.73 -24.02 10.24
N ALA A 95 -11.52 -24.89 9.59
CA ALA A 95 -11.00 -26.10 8.95
C ALA A 95 -10.14 -25.81 7.71
N ASN A 96 -10.37 -24.67 7.03
CA ASN A 96 -9.65 -24.30 5.82
C ASN A 96 -9.04 -22.89 5.85
N THR A 97 -9.24 -22.15 6.94
CA THR A 97 -8.77 -20.78 7.13
C THR A 97 -7.85 -20.70 8.33
N THR A 98 -6.65 -20.16 8.13
CA THR A 98 -5.74 -19.79 9.21
C THR A 98 -6.15 -18.44 9.78
N LEU A 99 -6.49 -18.40 11.07
CA LEU A 99 -6.82 -17.18 11.78
C LEU A 99 -5.61 -16.58 12.49
N ILE A 100 -5.46 -15.26 12.33
CA ILE A 100 -4.41 -14.45 12.92
C ILE A 100 -5.10 -13.34 13.72
N LEU A 101 -4.79 -13.19 15.00
CA LEU A 101 -5.31 -12.10 15.82
C LEU A 101 -4.36 -10.90 15.75
N SER A 102 -4.90 -9.73 15.42
CA SER A 102 -4.22 -8.45 15.60
C SER A 102 -4.25 -8.07 17.07
N ASP A 103 -3.08 -8.05 17.70
CA ASP A 103 -2.88 -7.62 19.07
C ASP A 103 -2.12 -6.29 19.11
N SER A 104 -2.85 -5.19 19.33
CA SER A 104 -2.29 -3.84 19.33
C SER A 104 -2.13 -3.25 20.74
N SER A 105 -2.27 -4.04 21.81
CA SER A 105 -2.27 -3.51 23.18
C SER A 105 -0.92 -2.91 23.59
N GLU A 106 0.18 -3.45 23.06
CA GLU A 106 1.54 -3.05 23.37
C GLU A 106 2.27 -2.40 22.18
N SER A 107 1.55 -2.09 21.09
CA SER A 107 2.13 -1.51 19.89
C SER A 107 1.77 -0.03 19.72
N PRO A 108 2.65 0.79 19.11
CA PRO A 108 2.32 2.14 18.70
C PRO A 108 1.11 2.21 17.75
N THR A 109 0.43 3.35 17.71
CA THR A 109 -0.74 3.55 16.83
C THR A 109 -0.38 3.26 15.37
N GLY A 110 -1.20 2.44 14.71
CA GLY A 110 -0.97 1.99 13.33
C GLY A 110 -0.10 0.74 13.20
N PHE A 111 0.40 0.21 14.31
CA PHE A 111 1.16 -1.04 14.39
C PHE A 111 0.45 -2.06 15.28
N THR A 112 0.77 -3.34 15.07
CA THR A 112 0.20 -4.45 15.84
C THR A 112 1.16 -5.64 15.84
N LEU A 113 1.06 -6.50 16.84
CA LEU A 113 1.53 -7.87 16.74
C LEU A 113 0.47 -8.74 16.03
N LEU A 114 0.91 -9.78 15.33
CA LEU A 114 0.04 -10.74 14.65
C LEU A 114 0.18 -12.11 15.29
N GLN A 115 -0.74 -12.45 16.20
CA GLN A 115 -0.77 -13.72 16.91
C GLN A 115 -1.40 -14.81 16.04
N LEU A 116 -0.71 -15.92 15.85
CA LEU A 116 -1.25 -17.07 15.13
C LEU A 116 -2.19 -17.87 16.07
N LEU A 117 -3.48 -17.93 15.74
CA LEU A 117 -4.49 -18.64 16.54
C LEU A 117 -4.65 -20.10 16.15
N THR A 118 -4.46 -20.41 14.86
CA THR A 118 -4.62 -21.75 14.31
C THR A 118 -3.34 -22.18 13.60
N PRO A 119 -2.98 -23.48 13.60
CA PRO A 119 -1.82 -23.96 12.86
C PRO A 119 -1.88 -23.58 11.37
N THR A 120 -0.71 -23.30 10.79
CA THR A 120 -0.56 -23.00 9.36
C THR A 120 0.27 -24.08 8.67
N THR A 121 -0.16 -24.53 7.50
CA THR A 121 0.65 -25.38 6.60
C THR A 121 1.57 -24.56 5.71
N ASN A 122 1.36 -23.24 5.63
CA ASN A 122 2.17 -22.34 4.82
C ASN A 122 3.59 -22.25 5.40
N ARG A 123 4.57 -22.82 4.69
CA ARG A 123 5.98 -22.86 5.09
C ARG A 123 6.56 -21.47 5.37
N LYS A 124 6.19 -20.47 4.57
CA LYS A 124 6.71 -19.09 4.71
C LYS A 124 6.28 -18.51 6.06
N VAL A 125 4.98 -18.57 6.33
CA VAL A 125 4.40 -18.08 7.60
C VAL A 125 4.96 -18.86 8.80
N ARG A 126 5.07 -20.19 8.67
CA ARG A 126 5.61 -21.04 9.75
C ARG A 126 7.05 -20.68 10.10
N SER A 127 7.89 -20.41 9.10
CA SER A 127 9.28 -20.01 9.29
C SER A 127 9.42 -18.64 9.98
N ALA A 128 8.42 -17.76 9.84
CA ALA A 128 8.39 -16.46 10.49
C ALA A 128 7.77 -16.48 11.90
N CYS A 129 7.33 -17.64 12.41
CA CYS A 129 6.71 -17.71 13.73
C CYS A 129 7.75 -17.64 14.87
N VAL A 130 7.51 -16.74 15.83
CA VAL A 130 8.29 -16.56 17.06
C VAL A 130 7.41 -16.75 18.29
N ARG A 131 8.00 -17.15 19.42
CA ARG A 131 7.26 -17.35 20.67
C ARG A 131 7.53 -16.18 21.62
N MET A 132 6.46 -15.54 22.10
CA MET A 132 6.53 -14.44 23.08
C MET A 132 5.41 -14.62 24.08
N ASN A 133 5.71 -14.56 25.38
CA ASN A 133 4.71 -14.68 26.47
C ASN A 133 3.74 -15.87 26.26
N ASP A 134 4.30 -17.04 25.98
CA ASP A 134 3.58 -18.30 25.70
C ASP A 134 2.64 -18.32 24.49
N ARG A 135 2.64 -17.26 23.68
CA ARG A 135 1.88 -17.16 22.44
C ARG A 135 2.82 -17.22 21.23
N VAL A 136 2.25 -17.55 20.07
CA VAL A 136 2.96 -17.60 18.80
C VAL A 136 2.59 -16.39 17.98
N TYR A 137 3.58 -15.61 17.57
CA TYR A 137 3.42 -14.42 16.74
C TYR A 137 4.17 -14.59 15.43
N ILE A 138 3.72 -13.90 14.38
CA ILE A 138 4.40 -13.88 13.08
C ILE A 138 5.33 -12.66 13.06
N SER A 139 6.64 -12.88 12.93
CA SER A 139 7.62 -11.80 12.85
C SER A 139 7.65 -11.16 11.46
N SER A 140 7.54 -9.83 11.42
CA SER A 140 7.63 -9.07 10.17
C SER A 140 9.04 -9.07 9.60
N SER A 141 10.09 -8.98 10.43
CA SER A 141 11.49 -9.00 9.97
C SER A 141 11.86 -10.34 9.36
N ILE A 142 11.57 -11.45 10.03
CA ILE A 142 11.87 -12.80 9.53
C ILE A 142 11.08 -13.07 8.24
N GLN A 143 9.81 -12.67 8.18
CA GLN A 143 9.02 -12.80 6.96
C GLN A 143 9.66 -12.02 5.80
N ARG A 144 10.07 -10.77 6.04
CA ARG A 144 10.66 -9.89 5.02
C ARG A 144 12.01 -10.42 4.53
N GLU A 145 12.88 -10.86 5.43
CA GLU A 145 14.17 -11.48 5.09
C GLU A 145 13.98 -12.76 4.29
N PHE A 146 13.05 -13.62 4.71
CA PHE A 146 12.75 -14.85 4.00
C PHE A 146 12.25 -14.60 2.58
N ILE A 147 11.31 -13.65 2.41
CA ILE A 147 10.83 -13.23 1.09
C ILE A 147 11.96 -12.66 0.24
N CYS A 148 12.77 -11.75 0.80
CA CYS A 148 13.92 -11.22 0.08
C CYS A 148 14.88 -12.32 -0.35
N SER A 149 15.14 -13.32 0.50
CA SER A 149 16.02 -14.45 0.16
C SER A 149 15.51 -15.25 -1.05
N ILE A 150 14.19 -15.47 -1.15
CA ILE A 150 13.58 -16.16 -2.29
C ILE A 150 13.83 -15.35 -3.57
N PHE A 151 13.56 -14.04 -3.53
CA PHE A 151 13.74 -13.19 -4.70
C PHE A 151 15.23 -13.04 -5.08
N THR A 152 16.14 -12.90 -4.11
CA THR A 152 17.59 -12.91 -4.38
C THR A 152 18.10 -14.19 -5.03
N SER A 153 17.48 -15.34 -4.73
CA SER A 153 17.83 -16.62 -5.36
C SER A 153 17.43 -16.71 -6.84
N VAL A 154 16.48 -15.88 -7.27
CA VAL A 154 16.00 -15.80 -8.66
C VAL A 154 16.64 -14.62 -9.38
N ASN A 155 16.87 -13.51 -8.68
CA ASN A 155 17.44 -12.26 -9.20
C ASN A 155 18.38 -11.63 -8.16
N SER A 156 19.68 -11.59 -8.47
CA SER A 156 20.74 -11.16 -7.53
C SER A 156 20.64 -9.72 -7.03
N ASN A 157 19.80 -8.88 -7.65
CA ASN A 157 19.71 -7.45 -7.35
C ASN A 157 18.47 -7.07 -6.49
N SER A 158 17.86 -8.05 -5.82
CA SER A 158 16.71 -7.80 -4.93
C SER A 158 17.17 -7.19 -3.60
N THR A 159 16.51 -6.16 -3.11
CA THR A 159 16.85 -5.50 -1.83
C THR A 159 15.62 -5.26 -0.97
N VAL A 160 15.82 -5.14 0.35
CA VAL A 160 14.74 -4.79 1.27
C VAL A 160 14.62 -3.27 1.37
N HIS A 161 13.43 -2.73 1.11
CA HIS A 161 13.12 -1.31 1.28
C HIS A 161 11.78 -1.13 2.00
N GLY A 162 11.85 -0.72 3.27
CA GLY A 162 10.66 -0.58 4.13
C GLY A 162 9.90 -1.92 4.27
N PRO A 163 8.58 -1.98 3.99
CA PRO A 163 7.83 -3.24 4.01
C PRO A 163 8.03 -4.10 2.75
N CYS A 164 8.73 -3.58 1.73
CA CYS A 164 8.81 -4.19 0.41
C CYS A 164 10.15 -4.91 0.20
N THR A 165 10.12 -5.89 -0.69
CA THR A 165 11.31 -6.33 -1.44
C THR A 165 11.26 -5.65 -2.80
N SER A 166 12.29 -4.86 -3.10
CA SER A 166 12.43 -4.12 -4.34
C SER A 166 13.29 -4.89 -5.32
N GLU A 167 12.84 -4.96 -6.57
CA GLU A 167 13.55 -5.57 -7.69
C GLU A 167 13.68 -4.59 -8.86
N ASN A 168 14.83 -4.61 -9.52
CA ASN A 168 15.04 -3.87 -10.76
C ASN A 168 14.96 -4.84 -11.93
N ILE A 169 13.90 -4.73 -12.74
CA ILE A 169 13.79 -5.45 -14.01
C ILE A 169 14.36 -4.56 -15.12
N ALA A 170 15.31 -5.12 -15.88
CA ALA A 170 15.91 -4.50 -17.06
C ALA A 170 16.41 -3.06 -16.81
N GLU A 171 16.97 -2.80 -15.61
CA GLU A 171 17.55 -1.50 -15.18
C GLU A 171 16.60 -0.28 -15.25
N THR A 172 15.33 -0.49 -15.55
CA THR A 172 14.39 0.59 -15.91
C THR A 172 13.07 0.53 -15.17
N ILE A 173 12.69 -0.63 -14.62
CA ILE A 173 11.45 -0.81 -13.87
C ILE A 173 11.78 -1.32 -12.48
N GLU A 174 11.54 -0.46 -11.48
CA GLU A 174 11.56 -0.81 -10.07
C GLU A 174 10.20 -1.43 -9.69
N LEU A 175 10.23 -2.61 -9.11
CA LEU A 175 9.08 -3.38 -8.65
C LEU A 175 9.16 -3.59 -7.15
N ASP A 176 8.15 -3.12 -6.44
CA ASP A 176 8.06 -3.20 -4.98
C ASP A 176 7.04 -4.26 -4.58
N HIS A 177 7.54 -5.36 -4.02
CA HIS A 177 6.73 -6.50 -3.57
C HIS A 177 6.46 -6.42 -2.07
N ALA A 178 5.23 -6.12 -1.69
CA ALA A 178 4.79 -6.09 -0.29
C ALA A 178 4.04 -7.37 0.08
N TRP A 179 4.68 -8.25 0.85
CA TRP A 179 4.01 -9.42 1.41
C TRP A 179 3.28 -9.05 2.70
N CYS A 180 1.98 -9.34 2.72
CA CYS A 180 1.05 -8.85 3.73
C CYS A 180 0.03 -9.91 4.14
N PHE A 181 -0.78 -9.56 5.14
CA PHE A 181 -2.01 -10.26 5.47
C PHE A 181 -3.22 -9.35 5.31
N VAL A 182 -4.40 -9.92 5.10
CA VAL A 182 -5.64 -9.18 4.90
C VAL A 182 -6.59 -9.36 6.09
N CYS A 183 -7.28 -8.28 6.45
CA CYS A 183 -8.44 -8.28 7.32
C CYS A 183 -9.64 -7.80 6.52
N ASP A 184 -10.75 -8.54 6.57
CA ASP A 184 -11.98 -8.16 5.89
C ASP A 184 -12.75 -7.05 6.67
N PHE A 185 -12.32 -6.73 7.89
CA PHE A 185 -12.95 -5.74 8.76
C PHE A 185 -12.15 -4.44 8.82
N TRP A 186 -12.87 -3.33 8.90
CA TRP A 186 -12.26 -2.02 9.11
C TRP A 186 -11.64 -1.93 10.52
N PRO A 187 -10.39 -1.45 10.66
CA PRO A 187 -9.71 -1.41 11.95
C PRO A 187 -10.42 -0.45 12.92
N PRO A 188 -10.68 -0.87 14.18
CA PRO A 188 -11.33 -0.01 15.18
C PRO A 188 -10.59 1.31 15.43
N SER A 189 -9.25 1.30 15.36
CA SER A 189 -8.41 2.50 15.49
C SER A 189 -8.62 3.55 14.40
N ALA A 190 -9.21 3.18 13.27
CA ALA A 190 -9.57 4.08 12.18
C ALA A 190 -11.08 4.31 12.05
N SER A 191 -11.89 3.91 13.04
CA SER A 191 -13.35 4.08 13.03
C SER A 191 -13.77 5.54 12.81
N LEU A 192 -13.07 6.48 13.46
CA LEU A 192 -13.31 7.93 13.31
C LEU A 192 -13.09 8.46 11.88
N TRP A 193 -12.45 7.70 10.99
CA TRP A 193 -12.31 8.10 9.58
C TRP A 193 -13.65 8.04 8.84
N ILE A 194 -14.54 7.13 9.23
CA ILE A 194 -15.83 6.89 8.56
C ILE A 194 -16.69 8.15 8.57
N ASP A 195 -16.72 8.85 9.70
CA ASP A 195 -17.56 10.04 9.91
C ASP A 195 -16.78 11.36 9.79
N ARG A 196 -15.51 11.32 9.34
CA ARG A 196 -14.63 12.51 9.37
C ARG A 196 -15.07 13.62 8.42
N CYS A 197 -15.59 13.26 7.25
CA CYS A 197 -15.97 14.21 6.21
C CYS A 197 -17.29 13.77 5.56
N HIS A 198 -18.32 14.61 5.65
CA HIS A 198 -19.63 14.33 5.06
C HIS A 198 -19.78 14.82 3.61
N SER A 199 -18.79 15.56 3.09
CA SER A 199 -18.87 16.16 1.74
C SER A 199 -18.09 15.38 0.69
N TRP A 200 -17.05 14.63 1.09
CA TRP A 200 -16.24 13.81 0.19
C TRP A 200 -15.39 12.81 1.00
N PRO A 201 -15.22 11.56 0.54
CA PRO A 201 -15.84 10.99 -0.65
C PRO A 201 -17.32 10.67 -0.41
N ASP A 202 -18.05 10.31 -1.47
CA ASP A 202 -19.46 9.94 -1.37
C ASP A 202 -19.66 8.79 -0.36
N PRO A 203 -20.79 8.76 0.39
CA PRO A 203 -21.05 7.72 1.38
C PRO A 203 -20.96 6.28 0.83
N GLU A 204 -21.29 6.08 -0.45
CA GLU A 204 -21.14 4.79 -1.12
C GLU A 204 -19.67 4.36 -1.23
N VAL A 205 -18.76 5.31 -1.53
CA VAL A 205 -17.32 5.07 -1.57
C VAL A 205 -16.79 4.78 -0.17
N VAL A 206 -17.26 5.51 0.86
CA VAL A 206 -16.90 5.23 2.27
C VAL A 206 -17.32 3.81 2.65
N ASN A 207 -18.57 3.44 2.36
CA ASN A 207 -19.08 2.09 2.64
C ASN A 207 -18.28 1.00 1.91
N ASP A 208 -17.96 1.22 0.64
CA ASP A 208 -17.15 0.29 -0.15
C ASP A 208 -15.71 0.18 0.37
N ILE A 209 -15.13 1.25 0.89
CA ILE A 209 -13.83 1.22 1.59
C ILE A 209 -13.91 0.39 2.87
N VAL A 210 -14.88 0.68 3.74
CA VAL A 210 -15.05 0.01 5.04
C VAL A 210 -15.29 -1.50 4.87
N ARG A 211 -16.14 -1.89 3.91
CA ARG A 211 -16.41 -3.31 3.57
C ARG A 211 -15.19 -4.06 3.04
N ASN A 212 -14.17 -3.31 2.62
CA ASN A 212 -12.91 -3.82 2.11
C ASN A 212 -11.78 -3.70 3.14
N GLY A 213 -12.08 -3.57 4.43
CA GLY A 213 -11.14 -3.73 5.54
C GLY A 213 -9.75 -3.09 5.33
N CYS A 214 -8.70 -3.82 5.69
CA CYS A 214 -7.32 -3.33 5.60
C CYS A 214 -6.30 -4.47 5.37
N HIS A 215 -5.03 -4.09 5.19
CA HIS A 215 -3.92 -5.04 5.08
C HIS A 215 -2.88 -4.78 6.19
N PHE A 216 -1.99 -5.73 6.41
CA PHE A 216 -0.88 -5.63 7.37
C PHE A 216 0.42 -5.91 6.65
N VAL A 217 1.30 -4.92 6.56
CA VAL A 217 2.57 -5.01 5.82
C VAL A 217 3.75 -5.22 6.76
N ALA A 218 4.76 -5.94 6.29
CA ALA A 218 5.89 -6.43 7.09
C ALA A 218 6.91 -5.33 7.43
N ILE A 219 6.52 -4.39 8.28
CA ILE A 219 7.39 -3.36 8.86
C ILE A 219 6.89 -3.01 10.27
N GLY A 220 7.74 -3.13 11.27
CA GLY A 220 7.43 -2.70 12.62
C GLY A 220 7.82 -1.25 12.88
N HIS A 221 7.42 -0.73 14.04
CA HIS A 221 7.74 0.64 14.39
C HIS A 221 9.24 0.73 14.76
N PRO A 222 10.03 1.66 14.20
CA PRO A 222 11.49 1.71 14.45
C PRO A 222 11.89 1.89 15.91
N LEU A 223 11.01 2.51 16.71
CA LEU A 223 11.18 2.71 18.15
C LEU A 223 10.15 1.91 18.97
N GLY A 224 9.46 0.96 18.33
CA GLY A 224 8.47 0.12 18.99
C GLY A 224 9.15 -0.91 19.89
N PRO A 225 8.48 -1.39 20.95
CA PRO A 225 9.04 -2.40 21.85
C PRO A 225 9.32 -3.73 21.14
N HIS A 226 8.64 -3.97 20.01
CA HIS A 226 8.73 -5.19 19.23
C HIS A 226 8.95 -4.92 17.73
N GLY A 227 9.84 -3.98 17.39
CA GLY A 227 10.03 -3.50 16.01
C GLY A 227 10.29 -4.60 14.95
N ASP A 228 10.88 -5.74 15.34
CA ASP A 228 11.13 -6.88 14.44
C ASP A 228 9.94 -7.83 14.28
N VAL A 229 8.94 -7.71 15.15
CA VAL A 229 7.75 -8.59 15.17
C VAL A 229 6.51 -7.84 14.71
N GLU A 230 6.43 -6.55 14.98
CA GLU A 230 5.29 -5.70 14.65
C GLU A 230 5.03 -5.59 13.14
N TRP A 231 3.76 -5.43 12.81
CA TRP A 231 3.25 -5.20 11.47
C TRP A 231 2.55 -3.85 11.41
N ARG A 232 2.66 -3.15 10.29
CA ARG A 232 1.98 -1.88 10.06
C ARG A 232 0.65 -2.09 9.35
N ILE A 233 -0.41 -1.45 9.82
CA ILE A 233 -1.69 -1.39 9.12
C ILE A 233 -1.51 -0.57 7.84
N SER A 234 -1.97 -1.12 6.71
CA SER A 234 -1.91 -0.51 5.39
C SER A 234 -3.31 -0.29 4.83
N PHE A 235 -3.53 0.92 4.35
CA PHE A 235 -4.76 1.38 3.72
C PHE A 235 -4.61 1.54 2.20
N SER A 236 -3.61 0.92 1.56
CA SER A 236 -3.35 1.06 0.11
C SER A 236 -4.60 0.85 -0.76
N ARG A 237 -5.46 -0.12 -0.42
CA ARG A 237 -6.72 -0.35 -1.13
C ARG A 237 -7.73 0.79 -0.93
N ALA A 238 -7.83 1.34 0.29
CA ALA A 238 -8.69 2.47 0.60
C ALA A 238 -8.21 3.76 -0.08
N GLU A 239 -6.89 4.00 -0.06
CA GLU A 239 -6.25 5.14 -0.74
C GLU A 239 -6.57 5.17 -2.24
N TYR A 240 -6.40 4.03 -2.93
CA TYR A 240 -6.76 3.91 -4.34
C TYR A 240 -8.24 4.19 -4.60
N LYS A 241 -9.15 3.68 -3.77
CA LYS A 241 -10.60 3.96 -3.90
C LYS A 241 -10.92 5.44 -3.72
N CYS A 242 -10.30 6.10 -2.75
CA CYS A 242 -10.40 7.55 -2.58
C CYS A 242 -9.92 8.31 -3.83
N VAL A 243 -8.74 7.96 -4.36
CA VAL A 243 -8.21 8.59 -5.59
C VAL A 243 -9.08 8.29 -6.81
N SER A 244 -9.74 7.14 -6.84
CA SER A 244 -10.66 6.77 -7.92
C SER A 244 -11.98 7.53 -7.90
N ALA A 245 -12.39 8.01 -6.72
CA ALA A 245 -13.56 8.88 -6.55
C ALA A 245 -13.31 10.35 -6.91
N MET A 246 -12.08 10.74 -7.24
CA MET A 246 -11.78 12.09 -7.69
C MET A 246 -12.33 12.34 -9.09
N ASN A 247 -12.91 13.53 -9.32
CA ASN A 247 -13.13 14.00 -10.68
C ASN A 247 -11.80 14.28 -11.38
N HIS A 248 -11.84 14.47 -12.70
CA HIS A 248 -10.61 14.58 -13.47
C HIS A 248 -9.73 15.77 -13.05
N SER A 249 -10.32 16.94 -12.78
CA SER A 249 -9.57 18.11 -12.34
C SER A 249 -8.89 17.90 -10.98
N GLN A 250 -9.58 17.24 -10.04
CA GLN A 250 -9.00 16.85 -8.74
C GLN A 250 -7.83 15.88 -8.93
N PHE A 251 -7.99 14.88 -9.81
CA PHE A 251 -6.95 13.91 -10.13
C PHE A 251 -5.72 14.56 -10.78
N LEU A 252 -5.91 15.48 -11.73
CA LEU A 252 -4.81 16.24 -12.33
C LEU A 252 -4.11 17.13 -11.31
N THR A 253 -4.86 17.74 -10.40
CA THR A 253 -4.29 18.54 -9.29
C THR A 253 -3.46 17.66 -8.35
N TYR A 254 -3.97 16.48 -8.01
CA TYR A 254 -3.23 15.50 -7.22
C TYR A 254 -1.94 15.06 -7.93
N GLY A 255 -1.99 14.79 -9.23
CA GLY A 255 -0.83 14.50 -10.06
C GLY A 255 0.19 15.63 -10.11
N LEU A 256 -0.26 16.88 -10.23
CA LEU A 256 0.60 18.06 -10.18
C LEU A 256 1.33 18.16 -8.83
N LEU A 257 0.64 17.88 -7.71
CA LEU A 257 1.27 17.88 -6.39
C LEU A 257 2.30 16.76 -6.24
N LYS A 258 2.06 15.57 -6.80
CA LYS A 258 3.06 14.49 -6.87
C LYS A 258 4.29 14.92 -7.66
N LEU A 259 4.10 15.50 -8.85
CA LEU A 259 5.17 16.02 -9.69
C LEU A 259 5.98 17.11 -8.96
N PHE A 260 5.31 18.06 -8.33
CA PHE A 260 5.98 19.13 -7.58
C PHE A 260 6.82 18.58 -6.42
N LEU A 261 6.28 17.62 -5.67
CA LEU A 261 7.02 16.95 -4.61
C LEU A 261 8.27 16.25 -5.13
N LYS A 262 8.14 15.51 -6.24
CA LYS A 262 9.24 14.75 -6.84
C LYS A 262 10.32 15.66 -7.44
N GLU A 263 9.90 16.56 -8.33
CA GLU A 263 10.82 17.32 -9.18
C GLU A 263 11.36 18.59 -8.51
N VAL A 264 10.66 19.13 -7.52
CA VAL A 264 11.08 20.37 -6.85
C VAL A 264 11.59 20.07 -5.45
N ILE A 265 10.76 19.47 -4.60
CA ILE A 265 11.10 19.30 -3.18
C ILE A 265 12.21 18.25 -3.01
N ASN A 266 12.03 17.05 -3.56
CA ASN A 266 13.00 15.97 -3.37
C ASN A 266 14.34 16.25 -4.08
N GLN A 267 14.33 16.87 -5.26
CA GLN A 267 15.58 17.27 -5.93
C GLN A 267 16.39 18.31 -5.12
N GLN A 268 15.71 19.29 -4.51
CA GLN A 268 16.36 20.30 -3.67
C GLN A 268 16.97 19.65 -2.42
N LEU A 269 16.25 18.73 -1.78
CA LEU A 269 16.74 18.01 -0.60
C LEU A 269 17.96 17.14 -0.94
N ASP A 270 17.93 16.42 -2.05
CA ASP A 270 19.06 15.60 -2.50
C ASP A 270 20.29 16.49 -2.83
N THR A 271 20.08 17.67 -3.41
CA THR A 271 21.15 18.65 -3.67
C THR A 271 21.75 19.23 -2.39
N ILE A 272 20.92 19.48 -1.36
CA ILE A 272 21.36 19.99 -0.06
C ILE A 272 22.12 18.90 0.71
N SER A 273 21.62 17.65 0.72
CA SER A 273 22.29 16.51 1.36
C SER A 273 23.63 16.18 0.72
N LEU A 274 23.79 16.34 -0.59
CA LEU A 274 25.10 16.18 -1.26
C LEU A 274 26.11 17.27 -0.86
N ARG A 275 25.65 18.47 -0.45
CA ARG A 275 26.49 19.58 0.02
C ARG A 275 26.81 19.51 1.51
N ALA A 276 25.98 18.83 2.29
CA ALA A 276 26.17 18.62 3.71
C ALA A 276 26.68 17.19 3.96
N THR A 277 28.00 16.98 3.94
CA THR A 277 28.58 15.72 4.41
C THR A 277 28.16 15.46 5.86
N ASN A 278 27.44 14.35 6.08
CA ASN A 278 26.85 13.85 7.33
C ASN A 278 25.45 14.40 7.70
N GLY A 279 24.41 13.78 7.10
CA GLY A 279 23.04 13.81 7.62
C GLY A 279 22.10 13.04 6.70
N SER A 280 21.32 12.10 7.26
CA SER A 280 20.34 11.28 6.54
C SER A 280 19.38 12.16 5.73
N SER A 281 19.31 11.98 4.40
CA SER A 281 18.32 12.67 3.55
C SER A 281 16.91 12.20 3.91
N VAL A 282 16.05 13.12 4.33
CA VAL A 282 14.63 12.85 4.55
C VAL A 282 13.90 13.07 3.23
N ARG A 283 13.55 11.99 2.52
CA ARG A 283 12.66 12.06 1.35
C ARG A 283 11.21 12.13 1.81
N PHE A 284 10.48 13.13 1.33
CA PHE A 284 9.03 13.15 1.43
C PHE A 284 8.46 12.28 0.30
N LYS A 285 7.74 11.23 0.65
CA LYS A 285 7.04 10.36 -0.31
C LYS A 285 5.53 10.50 -0.12
N ILE A 286 4.86 11.07 -1.11
CA ILE A 286 3.52 10.59 -1.50
C ILE A 286 3.81 9.31 -2.28
N LYS A 287 3.10 8.20 -2.03
CA LYS A 287 3.32 6.94 -2.78
C LYS A 287 3.45 7.27 -4.27
N SER A 288 4.65 7.01 -4.81
CA SER A 288 5.07 7.34 -6.17
C SER A 288 4.45 6.43 -7.21
#